data_AF-A0A1U7NCE4-F1
#
_entry.id   AF-A0A1U7NCE4-F1
#
_cell.length_a   1.000
_cell.length_b   1.000
_cell.length_c   1.000
_cell.angle_alpha   90.00
_cell.angle_beta   90.00
_cell.angle_gamma   90.00
#
_symmetry.space_group_name_H-M   'P 1'
#
loop_
_entity.id
_entity.type
_entity.pdbx_description
1 polymer ?
#
loop_
_entity_poly.entity_id
_entity_poly.type
_entity_poly.pdbx_seq_one_letter_code
_entity_poly.pdbx_strand_id
1 'polypeptide(L)'
;MSDNFSNSDDQKSKPNGLNSKEPLTPGTYDPNADLVIDKPRLRTIMGEYRDNRGTLADYLELSTGTLSYKMNETRNACFNLREIRKIIQRYNLTEQQVLDIFFKNSFKK
;
A
#
# COMPACT_ATOMS: atom_id res chain seq x y z
N MET A 1 -34.68 45.55 -11.47
CA MET A 1 -33.47 45.61 -10.63
C MET A 1 -33.84 45.07 -9.27
N SER A 2 -33.38 43.87 -8.93
CA SER A 2 -33.25 43.31 -7.56
C SER A 2 -32.46 42.00 -7.64
N ASP A 3 -31.42 41.90 -6.81
CA ASP A 3 -30.43 40.83 -6.70
C ASP A 3 -30.84 39.64 -5.80
N ASN A 4 -30.09 38.53 -5.99
CA ASN A 4 -29.68 37.47 -5.05
C ASN A 4 -30.71 36.48 -4.44
N PHE A 5 -30.52 35.15 -4.63
CA PHE A 5 -29.70 34.26 -3.76
C PHE A 5 -29.79 32.75 -4.14
N SER A 6 -28.62 32.13 -4.26
CA SER A 6 -28.18 30.78 -3.79
C SER A 6 -28.88 29.45 -4.12
N ASN A 7 -28.06 28.53 -4.68
CA ASN A 7 -27.86 27.09 -4.37
C ASN A 7 -29.03 26.09 -4.63
N SER A 8 -28.84 24.86 -5.11
CA SER A 8 -27.77 23.86 -4.99
C SER A 8 -27.81 22.85 -6.15
N ASP A 9 -26.81 21.95 -6.16
CA ASP A 9 -26.73 20.63 -6.81
C ASP A 9 -26.30 20.60 -8.28
N ASP A 10 -25.40 19.73 -8.74
CA ASP A 10 -24.32 18.93 -8.15
C ASP A 10 -23.56 18.32 -9.36
N GLN A 11 -22.37 17.76 -9.12
CA GLN A 11 -21.64 16.84 -10.01
C GLN A 11 -20.99 17.37 -11.31
N LYS A 12 -19.70 17.74 -11.23
CA LYS A 12 -18.67 17.07 -12.07
C LYS A 12 -17.28 17.13 -11.45
N SER A 13 -16.99 16.17 -10.57
CA SER A 13 -15.62 15.85 -10.16
C SER A 13 -14.97 14.93 -11.18
N LYS A 14 -13.80 15.32 -11.71
CA LYS A 14 -12.61 14.49 -12.07
C LYS A 14 -11.69 15.25 -13.06
N PRO A 15 -10.39 14.94 -13.08
CA PRO A 15 -9.45 14.88 -11.96
C PRO A 15 -8.29 15.88 -12.18
N ASN A 16 -7.78 16.47 -11.10
CA ASN A 16 -6.58 17.30 -11.15
C ASN A 16 -5.40 16.48 -11.69
N GLY A 17 -4.84 16.93 -12.80
CA GLY A 17 -3.50 16.55 -13.20
C GLY A 17 -2.49 17.21 -12.26
N LEU A 18 -1.58 16.40 -11.70
CA LEU A 18 -0.26 16.89 -11.34
C LEU A 18 0.74 15.78 -11.67
N ASN A 19 1.39 15.95 -12.82
CA ASN A 19 2.62 15.29 -13.16
C ASN A 19 3.75 16.07 -12.49
N SER A 20 4.63 15.40 -11.74
CA SER A 20 6.04 15.78 -11.58
C SER A 20 6.75 14.69 -10.79
N LYS A 21 7.83 14.15 -11.34
CA LYS A 21 8.85 13.48 -10.52
C LYS A 21 9.54 14.57 -9.71
N GLU A 22 8.92 14.97 -8.61
CA GLU A 22 9.56 15.86 -7.65
C GLU A 22 10.78 15.12 -7.08
N PRO A 23 11.99 15.70 -7.12
CA PRO A 23 13.14 15.10 -6.46
C PRO A 23 12.84 15.07 -4.97
N LEU A 24 12.96 13.88 -4.36
CA LEU A 24 12.77 13.66 -2.93
C LEU A 24 13.59 14.71 -2.16
N THR A 25 12.90 15.63 -1.51
CA THR A 25 13.54 16.62 -0.64
C THR A 25 14.17 15.88 0.55
N PRO A 26 15.44 16.17 0.92
CA PRO A 26 16.06 15.54 2.08
C PRO A 26 15.39 16.09 3.35
N GLY A 27 14.35 15.40 3.82
CA GLY A 27 13.61 15.79 5.02
C GLY A 27 12.17 15.27 5.10
N THR A 28 11.56 14.86 3.99
CA THR A 28 10.25 14.20 3.98
C THR A 28 10.42 12.74 3.57
N TYR A 29 10.72 11.90 4.56
CA TYR A 29 10.58 10.45 4.41
C TYR A 29 9.09 10.14 4.28
N ASP A 30 8.60 9.90 3.06
CA ASP A 30 7.32 9.22 2.89
C ASP A 30 7.59 7.72 3.10
N PRO A 31 7.18 7.14 4.25
CA PRO A 31 7.43 5.73 4.55
C PRO A 31 6.79 4.77 3.52
N ASN A 32 5.88 5.26 2.68
CA ASN A 32 5.17 4.45 1.68
C ASN A 32 5.75 4.57 0.26
N ALA A 33 6.63 5.54 0.00
CA ALA A 33 7.14 5.81 -1.36
C ALA A 33 8.20 4.78 -1.83
N ASP A 34 8.89 4.12 -0.89
CA ASP A 34 9.97 3.16 -1.18
C ASP A 34 9.61 1.70 -0.86
N LEU A 35 8.34 1.41 -0.57
CA LEU A 35 7.89 0.07 -0.19
C LEU A 35 7.76 -0.84 -1.43
N VAL A 36 8.85 -1.52 -1.78
CA VAL A 36 8.89 -2.53 -2.86
C VAL A 36 8.79 -3.92 -2.27
N ILE A 37 7.77 -4.68 -2.69
CA ILE A 37 7.47 -6.00 -2.12
C ILE A 37 8.17 -7.16 -2.85
N ASP A 38 8.83 -8.02 -2.09
CA ASP A 38 9.27 -9.34 -2.53
C ASP A 38 8.11 -10.35 -2.47
N LYS A 39 7.31 -10.34 -3.54
CA LYS A 39 6.18 -11.25 -3.77
C LYS A 39 6.50 -12.74 -3.51
N PRO A 40 7.56 -13.34 -4.10
CA PRO A 40 7.84 -14.75 -3.87
C PRO A 40 8.22 -15.02 -2.41
N ARG A 41 8.98 -14.13 -1.76
CA ARG A 41 9.33 -14.28 -0.34
C ARG A 41 8.09 -14.32 0.56
N LEU A 42 7.16 -13.39 0.36
CA LEU A 42 5.90 -13.38 1.12
C LEU A 42 5.09 -14.67 0.87
N ARG A 43 5.03 -15.16 -0.37
CA ARG A 43 4.33 -16.41 -0.70
C ARG A 43 4.96 -17.64 -0.04
N THR A 44 6.27 -17.70 0.08
CA THR A 44 6.97 -18.78 0.80
C THR A 44 6.56 -18.79 2.27
N ILE A 45 6.60 -17.63 2.95
CA ILE A 45 6.14 -17.51 4.34
C ILE A 45 4.68 -17.94 4.48
N MET A 46 3.79 -17.49 3.59
CA MET A 46 2.40 -17.93 3.62
C MET A 46 2.29 -19.47 3.56
N GLY A 47 3.09 -20.10 2.69
CA GLY A 47 3.14 -21.56 2.56
C GLY A 47 3.62 -22.27 3.83
N GLU A 48 4.63 -21.76 4.51
CA GLU A 48 5.15 -22.30 5.78
C GLU A 48 4.08 -22.33 6.87
N TYR A 49 3.23 -21.30 6.90
CA TYR A 49 2.11 -21.17 7.84
C TYR A 49 0.81 -21.84 7.34
N ARG A 50 0.86 -22.59 6.23
CA ARG A 50 -0.32 -23.18 5.56
C ARG A 50 -1.43 -22.17 5.26
N ASP A 51 -1.04 -20.92 5.05
CA ASP A 51 -1.92 -19.80 4.81
C ASP A 51 -2.12 -19.57 3.30
N ASN A 52 -3.23 -18.95 2.92
CA ASN A 52 -3.53 -18.64 1.52
C ASN A 52 -3.97 -17.18 1.35
N ARG A 53 -4.20 -16.78 0.10
CA ARG A 53 -4.51 -15.38 -0.22
C ARG A 53 -5.86 -14.93 0.35
N GLY A 54 -6.85 -15.81 0.42
CA GLY A 54 -8.16 -15.49 0.98
C GLY A 54 -8.06 -15.26 2.48
N THR A 55 -7.47 -16.21 3.19
CA THR A 55 -7.32 -16.14 4.65
C THR A 55 -6.43 -14.99 5.11
N LEU A 56 -5.40 -14.62 4.33
CA LEU A 56 -4.62 -13.41 4.57
C LEU A 56 -5.44 -12.14 4.30
N ALA A 57 -6.19 -12.09 3.20
CA ALA A 57 -7.02 -10.92 2.89
C ALA A 57 -8.06 -10.66 3.99
N ASP A 58 -8.73 -11.72 4.46
CA ASP A 58 -9.72 -11.66 5.53
C ASP A 58 -9.11 -11.09 6.82
N TYR A 59 -7.92 -11.57 7.20
CA TYR A 59 -7.22 -11.08 8.39
C TYR A 59 -6.77 -9.62 8.28
N LEU A 60 -6.40 -9.19 7.08
CA LEU A 60 -6.06 -7.81 6.80
C LEU A 60 -7.28 -6.90 6.66
N GLU A 61 -8.51 -7.45 6.71
CA GLU A 61 -9.76 -6.74 6.43
C GLU A 61 -9.76 -6.13 5.02
N LEU A 62 -9.20 -6.85 4.05
CA LEU A 62 -9.11 -6.45 2.65
C LEU A 62 -9.90 -7.40 1.77
N SER A 63 -10.37 -6.90 0.63
CA SER A 63 -10.79 -7.79 -0.46
C SER A 63 -9.58 -8.52 -1.04
N THR A 64 -9.77 -9.74 -1.55
CA THR A 64 -8.74 -10.50 -2.26
C THR A 64 -8.17 -9.74 -3.47
N GLY A 65 -9.01 -8.94 -4.14
CA GLY A 65 -8.60 -8.03 -5.21
C GLY A 65 -7.69 -6.91 -4.73
N THR A 66 -8.04 -6.26 -3.61
CA THR A 66 -7.21 -5.22 -3.00
C THR A 66 -5.85 -5.77 -2.55
N LEU A 67 -5.84 -6.94 -1.92
CA LEU A 67 -4.59 -7.62 -1.55
C LEU A 67 -3.75 -7.92 -2.80
N SER A 68 -4.38 -8.38 -3.89
CA SER A 68 -3.69 -8.61 -5.16
C SER A 68 -3.09 -7.33 -5.73
N TYR A 69 -3.81 -6.20 -5.68
CA TYR A 69 -3.26 -4.93 -6.16
C TYR A 69 -2.03 -4.50 -5.36
N LYS A 70 -2.09 -4.63 -4.02
CA LYS A 70 -0.96 -4.33 -3.12
C LYS A 70 0.23 -5.26 -3.34
N MET A 71 0.00 -6.58 -3.41
CA MET A 71 1.08 -7.55 -3.66
C MET A 71 1.75 -7.33 -5.02
N ASN A 72 0.98 -6.93 -6.04
CA ASN A 72 1.51 -6.71 -7.38
C ASN A 72 1.98 -5.27 -7.63
N GLU A 73 1.90 -4.38 -6.64
CA GLU A 73 2.28 -2.96 -6.77
C GLU A 73 1.54 -2.28 -7.93
N THR A 74 0.30 -2.70 -8.19
CA THR A 74 -0.54 -2.17 -9.27
C THR A 74 -1.50 -1.13 -8.72
N ARG A 75 -1.93 -0.18 -9.56
CA ARG A 75 -2.84 0.91 -9.18
C ARG A 75 -2.30 1.78 -8.03
N ASN A 76 -0.98 1.92 -7.92
CA ASN A 76 -0.30 2.63 -6.82
C ASN A 76 -0.74 2.13 -5.43
N ALA A 77 -1.09 0.84 -5.33
CA ALA A 77 -1.48 0.24 -4.07
C ALA A 77 -0.22 -0.25 -3.34
N CYS A 78 0.07 0.36 -2.20
CA CYS A 78 1.12 -0.08 -1.28
C CYS A 78 0.50 -0.64 0.00
N PHE A 79 1.23 -1.50 0.71
CA PHE A 79 0.85 -1.86 2.06
C PHE A 79 1.07 -0.68 2.99
N ASN A 80 0.10 -0.40 3.86
CA ASN A 80 0.28 0.60 4.91
C ASN A 80 0.89 -0.04 6.17
N LEU A 81 1.35 0.81 7.10
CA LEU A 81 2.00 0.35 8.33
C LEU A 81 1.10 -0.57 9.18
N ARG A 82 -0.22 -0.34 9.20
CA ARG A 82 -1.17 -1.19 9.95
C ARG A 82 -1.25 -2.59 9.36
N GLU A 83 -1.32 -2.69 8.03
CA GLU A 83 -1.35 -3.97 7.32
C GLU A 83 -0.02 -4.72 7.52
N ILE A 84 1.12 -4.04 7.41
CA ILE A 84 2.44 -4.64 7.64
C ILE A 84 2.54 -5.17 9.08
N ARG A 85 2.11 -4.39 10.08
CA ARG A 85 2.06 -4.84 11.48
C ARG A 85 1.21 -6.09 11.68
N LYS A 86 0.05 -6.15 11.03
CA LYS A 86 -0.80 -7.36 11.04
C LYS A 86 -0.05 -8.55 10.44
N ILE A 87 0.61 -8.38 9.29
CA ILE A 87 1.41 -9.44 8.64
C ILE A 87 2.55 -9.92 9.56
N ILE A 88 3.25 -9.00 10.22
CA ILE A 88 4.30 -9.31 11.20
C ILE A 88 3.75 -10.19 12.32
N GLN A 89 2.61 -9.81 12.90
CA GLN A 89 2.00 -10.56 13.99
C GLN A 89 1.50 -11.94 13.54
N ARG A 90 0.93 -12.05 12.33
CA ARG A 90 0.37 -13.31 11.82
C ARG A 90 1.43 -14.38 11.57
N TYR A 91 2.60 -13.98 11.06
CA TYR A 91 3.67 -14.90 10.69
C TYR A 91 4.90 -14.78 11.60
N ASN A 92 4.77 -14.11 12.75
CA ASN A 92 5.83 -13.87 13.71
C ASN A 92 7.15 -13.44 13.05
N LEU A 93 7.08 -12.47 12.13
CA LEU A 93 8.22 -12.07 11.31
C LEU A 93 9.27 -11.34 12.13
N THR A 94 10.53 -11.68 11.89
CA THR A 94 11.67 -10.91 12.40
C THR A 94 11.86 -9.62 11.61
N GLU A 95 12.55 -8.65 12.19
CA GLU A 95 12.88 -7.36 11.53
C GLU A 95 13.58 -7.59 10.18
N GLN A 96 14.51 -8.53 10.11
CA GLN A 96 15.20 -8.87 8.86
C GLN A 96 14.24 -9.40 7.80
N GLN A 97 13.28 -10.26 8.17
CA GLN A 97 12.28 -10.75 7.24
C GLN A 97 11.35 -9.63 6.74
N VAL A 98 11.01 -8.68 7.61
CA VAL A 98 10.22 -7.50 7.22
C VAL A 98 10.99 -6.66 6.20
N LEU A 99 12.27 -6.41 6.43
CA LEU A 99 13.15 -5.70 5.49
C LEU A 99 13.25 -6.45 4.15
N ASP A 100 13.51 -7.75 4.19
CA ASP A 100 13.62 -8.60 3.00
C ASP A 100 12.32 -8.64 2.17
N ILE A 101 11.15 -8.58 2.83
CA ILE A 101 9.84 -8.66 2.17
C ILE A 101 9.38 -7.30 1.66
N PHE A 102 9.53 -6.21 2.43
CA PHE A 102 8.87 -4.94 2.14
C PHE A 102 9.81 -3.80 1.72
N PHE A 103 11.13 -3.96 1.88
CA PHE A 103 12.12 -2.90 1.66
C PHE A 103 13.24 -3.32 0.71
N LYS A 104 12.95 -4.23 -0.23
CA LYS A 104 13.92 -4.87 -1.12
C LYS A 104 14.83 -3.90 -1.90
N ASN A 105 14.35 -2.69 -2.18
CA ASN A 105 15.04 -1.73 -3.05
C ASN A 105 15.46 -0.43 -2.34
N SER A 106 15.19 -0.29 -1.04
CA SER A 106 15.47 0.94 -0.27
C SER A 106 16.95 1.10 0.08
N PHE A 107 17.77 0.06 -0.14
CA PHE A 107 19.22 0.07 0.13
C PHE A 107 20.03 -0.20 -1.14
N LYS A 108 19.82 0.57 -2.21
CA LYS A 108 20.81 0.63 -3.28
C LYS A 108 22.04 1.40 -2.78
N LYS A 109 23.17 0.70 -2.63
CA LYS A 109 24.51 1.30 -2.46
C LYS A 109 24.94 2.05 -3.71
#